data_AF-A0A223Q1C9-F1
#
_entry.id   AF-A0A223Q1C9-F1
#
_cell.length_a   1.000
_cell.length_b   1.000
_cell.length_c   1.000
_cell.angle_alpha   90.00
_cell.angle_beta   90.00
_cell.angle_gamma   90.00
#
_symmetry.space_group_name_H-M   'P 1'
#
loop_
_entity.id
_entity.type
_entity.pdbx_description
1 polymer ?
#
loop_
_entity_poly.entity_id
_entity_poly.type
_entity_poly.pdbx_seq_one_letter_code
_entity_poly.pdbx_strand_id
1 'polypeptide(L)' 'MSLRIAVAADPRQSGKPLKGELGEFWRYRVGDYRVLCEIRDDELVILAATIGHRREVYD' A
#
# COMPACT_ATOMS: atom_id res chain seq x y z
N MET A 1 -18.72 12.23 -8.28
CA MET A 1 -17.87 11.08 -8.65
C MET A 1 -17.03 10.72 -7.43
N SER A 2 -17.53 9.84 -6.56
CA SER A 2 -16.77 9.44 -5.37
C SER A 2 -15.87 8.28 -5.78
N LEU A 3 -14.61 8.58 -6.10
CA LEU A 3 -13.63 7.57 -6.49
C LEU A 3 -13.01 6.97 -5.23
N ARG A 4 -13.83 6.30 -4.41
CA ARG A 4 -13.36 5.64 -3.19
C ARG A 4 -13.39 4.12 -3.43
N ILE A 5 -12.22 3.55 -3.71
CA ILE A 5 -12.07 2.13 -4.09
C ILE A 5 -12.30 1.19 -2.88
N ALA A 6 -12.15 1.68 -1.64
CA ALA A 6 -12.57 0.98 -0.43
C ALA A 6 -12.87 1.99 0.71
N VAL A 7 -13.82 1.65 1.59
CA VAL A 7 -14.06 2.36 2.86
C VAL A 7 -13.40 1.55 3.96
N ALA A 8 -12.18 1.94 4.35
CA ALA A 8 -11.52 1.43 5.54
C ALA A 8 -11.31 2.60 6.50
N ALA A 9 -11.60 2.39 7.78
CA ALA A 9 -11.35 3.39 8.82
C ALA A 9 -9.84 3.49 9.13
N ASP A 10 -9.13 2.38 8.94
CA ASP A 10 -7.69 2.29 9.05
C ASP A 10 -7.12 1.72 7.73
N PRO A 11 -6.19 2.42 7.06
CA PRO A 11 -5.59 1.92 5.82
C PRO A 11 -4.94 0.54 5.97
N ARG A 12 -4.48 0.18 7.18
CA ARG A 12 -3.89 -1.14 7.49
C ARG A 12 -4.84 -2.31 7.33
N GLN A 13 -6.16 -2.07 7.31
CA GLN A 13 -7.16 -3.13 7.11
C GLN A 13 -7.10 -3.73 5.70
N SER A 14 -6.63 -2.96 4.71
CA SER A 14 -6.59 -3.38 3.29
C SER A 14 -5.19 -3.73 2.79
N GLY A 15 -4.15 -3.44 3.59
CA GLY A 15 -2.76 -3.68 3.27
C GLY A 15 -2.13 -4.78 4.13
N LYS A 16 -0.90 -5.16 3.80
CA LYS A 16 -0.04 -5.97 4.68
C LYS A 16 1.35 -5.36 4.75
N PRO A 17 2.00 -5.36 5.93
CA PRO A 17 3.40 -4.95 6.01
C PRO A 17 4.27 -5.92 5.19
N LEU A 18 5.35 -5.40 4.62
CA LEU A 18 6.41 -6.22 4.07
C LEU A 18 7.18 -6.91 5.21
N LYS A 19 8.08 -7.84 4.84
CA LYS A 19 8.91 -8.58 5.79
C LYS A 19 10.37 -8.13 5.67
N GLY A 20 11.13 -8.33 6.74
CA GLY A 20 12.57 -8.03 6.76
C GLY A 20 12.84 -6.53 6.91
N GLU A 21 13.91 -6.07 6.28
CA GLU A 21 14.38 -4.67 6.37
C GLU A 21 13.35 -3.66 5.85
N LEU A 22 12.42 -4.08 4.99
CA LEU A 22 11.36 -3.24 4.44
C LEU A 22 10.08 -3.24 5.29
N GLY A 23 10.13 -3.69 6.54
CA GLY A 23 8.95 -3.87 7.40
C GLY A 23 8.13 -2.61 7.68
N GLU A 24 8.71 -1.43 7.46
CA GLU A 24 8.02 -0.14 7.52
C GLU A 24 7.08 0.10 6.33
N PHE A 25 7.31 -0.57 5.20
CA PHE A 25 6.49 -0.45 4.00
C PHE A 25 5.31 -1.42 4.04
N TRP A 26 4.22 -0.95 3.45
CA TRP A 26 2.94 -1.65 3.31
C TRP A 26 2.69 -1.96 1.85
N ARG A 27 2.08 -3.12 1.60
CA ARG A 27 1.68 -3.54 0.26
C ARG A 27 0.17 -3.67 0.18
N TYR A 28 -0.41 -2.95 -0.76
CA TYR A 28 -1.82 -3.08 -1.16
C TYR A 28 -1.94 -3.89 -2.43
N ARG A 29 -3.04 -4.64 -2.56
CA ARG A 29 -3.37 -5.39 -3.76
C ARG A 29 -4.51 -4.70 -4.51
N VAL A 30 -4.26 -4.34 -5.76
CA VAL A 30 -5.27 -3.76 -6.66
C VAL A 30 -5.32 -4.62 -7.91
N GLY A 31 -6.20 -5.63 -7.93
CA GLY A 31 -6.22 -6.63 -8.99
C GLY A 31 -4.88 -7.37 -9.13
N ASP A 32 -4.25 -7.24 -10.29
CA ASP A 32 -2.91 -7.77 -10.59
C ASP A 32 -1.77 -6.79 -10.29
N TYR A 33 -2.06 -5.58 -9.80
CA TYR A 33 -1.04 -4.63 -9.37
C TYR A 33 -0.80 -4.72 -7.86
N ARG A 34 0.39 -4.29 -7.46
CA ARG A 34 0.75 -4.04 -6.06
C ARG A 34 1.22 -2.60 -5.93
N VAL A 35 0.73 -1.97 -4.88
CA VAL A 35 1.14 -0.63 -4.48
C VAL A 35 1.96 -0.79 -3.20
N LEU A 36 3.21 -0.35 -3.23
CA LEU A 36 4.06 -0.21 -2.06
C LEU A 36 3.87 1.19 -1.50
N CYS A 37 3.54 1.26 -0.21
CA CYS A 37 3.28 2.50 0.48
C CYS A 37 4.04 2.59 1.79
N GLU A 38 4.32 3.81 2.21
CA GLU A 38 4.66 4.15 3.59
C GLU A 38 3.39 4.72 4.25
N ILE A 39 3.10 4.34 5.49
CA ILE A 39 2.00 4.92 6.29
C ILE A 39 2.63 5.77 7.38
N ARG A 40 2.45 7.09 7.30
CA ARG A 40 2.93 8.07 8.29
C ARG A 40 1.75 8.54 9.14
N ASP A 41 1.57 7.92 10.29
CA ASP A 41 0.42 8.20 11.17
C ASP A 41 0.47 9.61 11.77
N ASP A 42 1.67 10.12 12.04
CA ASP A 42 1.93 11.45 12.60
C ASP A 42 1.58 12.58 11.61
N GLU A 43 1.74 12.32 10.32
CA GLU A 43 1.41 13.26 9.25
C GLU A 43 0.02 13.03 8.63
N LEU A 44 -0.68 11.96 9.00
CA LEU A 44 -1.91 11.49 8.35
C LEU A 44 -1.75 11.27 6.83
N VAL A 45 -0.59 10.76 6.41
CA VAL A 45 -0.21 10.57 4.99
C VAL A 45 -0.01 9.08 4.67
N ILE A 46 -0.47 8.68 3.48
CA ILE A 46 -0.08 7.41 2.84
C ILE A 46 0.68 7.74 1.56
N LEU A 47 1.98 7.49 1.55
CA LEU A 47 2.83 7.77 0.41
C LEU A 47 2.96 6.51 -0.44
N ALA A 48 2.42 6.51 -1.66
CA ALA A 48 2.61 5.43 -2.62
C ALA A 48 3.99 5.57 -3.29
N ALA A 49 4.97 4.81 -2.82
CA ALA A 49 6.35 4.86 -3.32
C ALA A 49 6.49 4.19 -4.69
N THR A 50 5.84 3.03 -4.89
CA THR A 50 5.97 2.25 -6.12
C THR A 50 4.65 1.58 -6.48
N ILE A 51 4.28 1.61 -7.76
CA ILE A 51 3.16 0.86 -8.32
C ILE A 51 3.71 -0.04 -9.41
N GLY A 52 3.53 -1.35 -9.25
CA GLY A 52 4.03 -2.33 -10.21
C GLY A 52 3.04 -3.46 -10.45
N HIS A 53 3.10 -4.05 -11.64
CA HIS A 53 2.38 -5.28 -11.91
C HIS A 53 2.96 -6.41 -11.05
N ARG A 54 2.14 -7.40 -10.67
CA ARG A 54 2.54 -8.53 -9.79
C ARG A 54 3.78 -9.28 -10.20
N ARG A 55 4.16 -9.19 -11.47
CA ARG A 55 5.31 -9.87 -12.06
C ARG A 55 6.60 -9.07 -11.96
N GLU A 56 6.52 -7.76 -11.73
CA GLU A 56 7.64 -6.82 -11.84
C GLU A 56 7.90 -6.07 -10.52
N VAL A 57 6.94 -6.03 -9.59
CA VAL A 57 7.07 -5.20 -8.38
C VAL A 57 8.10 -5.69 -7.34
N TYR A 58 8.72 -6.85 -7.58
CA TYR A 58 9.76 -7.41 -6.72
C TYR A 58 11.10 -7.57 -7.43
N ASP A 59 11.17 -7.21 -8.72
CA ASP A 59 12.41 -7.18 -9.49
C ASP A 59 13.07 -5.79 -9.32
#